data_AF-A0A4Q3WBQ2-F1
#
_entry.id   AF-A0A4Q3WBQ2-F1
#
_cell.length_a   1.000
_cell.length_b   1.000
_cell.length_c   1.000
_cell.angle_alpha   90.00
_cell.angle_beta   90.00
_cell.angle_gamma   90.00
#
_symmetry.space_group_name_H-M   'P 1'
#
loop_
_entity.id
_entity.type
_entity.pdbx_description
1 polymer ?
#
loop_
_entity_poly.entity_id
_entity_poly.type
_entity_poly.pdbx_seq_one_letter_code
_entity_poly.pdbx_strand_id
1 'polypeptide(L)'
;MRVCCKQSALRPQECAYELQGPPPVPPFPNLACFSCRRCLNRKSNRPNNSSTCDATTTCFLVAPFSLSQLYPTTHQAMTPTVSRTARDKGTALVGVPNVALIGLGAISSGYGSPDEAAPYCHVGGLLHSKRLRLHSVADVSAPARDAFAAKWGDAVSEVRVFQGAKELLDSAIPDEPLEVVGVCVRGPYHFQVMREVLEAAPRTGTRAIFLEKPPTCSLAEMDELSFLASQQGVSITVSYSRHWAPHVLHLESLVRNGLI
;
A
#
# COMPACT_ATOMS: atom_id res chain seq x y z
N MET A 1 33.83 14.77 -2.33
CA MET A 1 33.29 15.26 -1.04
C MET A 1 32.62 14.06 -0.35
N ARG A 2 33.33 13.40 0.57
CA ARG A 2 32.86 12.18 1.27
C ARG A 2 32.53 12.59 2.70
N VAL A 3 31.28 12.41 3.14
CA VAL A 3 30.92 12.51 4.55
C VAL A 3 30.60 11.12 5.05
N CYS A 4 31.54 10.59 5.83
CA CYS A 4 31.47 9.33 6.55
C CYS A 4 30.92 9.64 7.94
N CYS A 5 29.71 9.20 8.26
CA CYS A 5 29.17 9.31 9.61
C CYS A 5 29.47 8.01 10.36
N LYS A 6 30.51 8.02 11.18
CA LYS A 6 30.84 6.97 12.16
C LYS A 6 29.83 7.06 13.31
N GLN A 7 29.04 6.00 13.53
CA GLN A 7 28.32 5.80 14.79
C GLN A 7 29.25 5.07 15.78
N SER A 8 29.47 5.72 16.92
CA SER A 8 30.28 5.24 18.03
C SER A 8 29.54 4.20 18.88
N ALA A 9 30.30 3.21 19.32
CA ALA A 9 29.87 2.14 20.22
C ALA A 9 29.69 2.65 21.66
N LEU A 10 28.59 2.27 22.31
CA LEU A 10 28.44 2.26 23.76
C LEU A 10 27.87 0.90 24.20
N ARG A 11 28.48 0.34 25.24
CA ARG A 11 28.16 -0.98 25.83
C ARG A 11 26.90 -0.90 26.70
N PRO A 12 26.15 -2.01 26.87
CA PRO A 12 24.99 -2.04 27.75
C PRO A 12 25.42 -2.23 29.22
N GLN A 13 24.87 -1.41 30.13
CA GLN A 13 24.81 -1.71 31.55
C GLN A 13 23.39 -2.13 31.92
N GLU A 14 23.33 -3.15 32.75
CA GLU A 14 22.14 -3.82 33.28
C GLU A 14 21.29 -2.87 34.14
N CYS A 15 19.98 -2.86 33.91
CA CYS A 15 19.00 -2.36 34.87
C CYS A 15 17.94 -3.46 35.03
N ALA A 16 18.10 -4.26 36.08
CA ALA A 16 17.03 -5.11 36.59
C ALA A 16 16.06 -4.23 37.40
N TYR A 17 14.77 -4.29 37.07
CA TYR A 17 13.70 -3.76 37.91
C TYR A 17 12.75 -4.90 38.28
N GLU A 18 12.62 -5.11 39.59
CA GLU A 18 11.67 -6.02 40.23
C GLU A 18 10.23 -5.63 39.90
N LEU A 19 9.43 -6.58 39.42
CA LEU A 19 8.00 -6.45 39.17
C LEU A 19 7.24 -6.63 40.48
N GLN A 20 6.80 -5.54 41.11
CA GLN A 20 5.70 -5.59 42.07
C GLN A 20 4.38 -5.49 41.29
N GLY A 21 3.50 -6.48 41.47
CA GLY A 21 2.21 -6.56 40.77
C GLY A 21 1.25 -5.42 41.13
N PRO A 22 0.26 -5.13 40.25
CA PRO A 22 -0.64 -4.00 40.44
C PRO A 22 -1.66 -4.23 41.57
N PRO A 23 -2.07 -3.18 42.30
CA PRO A 23 -3.11 -3.28 43.32
C PRO A 23 -4.51 -3.46 42.69
N PRO A 24 -5.47 -4.03 43.44
CA PRO A 24 -6.81 -4.30 42.93
C PRO A 24 -7.66 -3.03 42.75
N VAL A 25 -8.46 -3.01 41.69
CA VAL A 25 -9.34 -1.91 41.27
C VAL A 25 -10.69 -1.98 42.03
N PRO A 26 -11.21 -0.86 42.59
CA PRO A 26 -12.53 -0.83 43.21
C PRO A 26 -13.68 -0.73 42.18
N PRO A 27 -14.90 -1.16 42.52
CA PRO A 27 -16.04 -1.17 41.58
C PRO A 27 -16.63 0.23 41.35
N PHE A 28 -16.90 0.56 40.09
CA PHE A 28 -17.58 1.78 39.64
C PHE A 28 -19.10 1.74 39.92
N PRO A 29 -19.74 2.89 40.23
CA PRO A 29 -21.17 3.08 40.03
C PRO A 29 -21.47 3.71 38.66
N ASN A 30 -22.59 3.27 38.08
CA ASN A 30 -23.22 3.77 36.86
C ASN A 30 -23.47 5.29 36.87
N LEU A 31 -23.38 5.96 35.69
CA LEU A 31 -24.35 6.99 35.26
C LEU A 31 -24.18 7.43 33.78
N ALA A 32 -25.23 7.14 33.02
CA ALA A 32 -25.94 7.93 32.00
C ALA A 32 -25.21 8.90 31.04
N CYS A 33 -25.27 8.50 29.76
CA CYS A 33 -25.86 9.21 28.60
C CYS A 33 -26.16 10.73 28.73
N PHE A 34 -25.54 11.55 27.87
CA PHE A 34 -26.12 12.82 27.41
C PHE A 34 -25.85 13.04 25.93
N SER A 35 -26.92 13.27 25.17
CA SER A 35 -26.91 13.61 23.75
C SER A 35 -27.10 15.12 23.53
N CYS A 36 -26.40 15.64 22.52
CA CYS A 36 -26.88 16.58 21.49
C CYS A 36 -27.10 18.10 21.77
N ARG A 37 -26.68 18.86 20.74
CA ARG A 37 -27.05 20.22 20.28
C ARG A 37 -26.17 21.41 20.69
N ARG A 38 -25.49 21.99 19.68
CA ARG A 38 -25.42 23.44 19.49
C ARG A 38 -25.22 23.80 18.01
N CYS A 39 -26.34 24.15 17.38
CA CYS A 39 -26.42 25.04 16.22
C CYS A 39 -27.31 26.22 16.65
N LEU A 40 -27.10 27.39 16.05
CA LEU A 40 -27.82 28.68 16.21
C LEU A 40 -27.20 29.69 17.18
N ASN A 41 -26.42 30.64 16.64
CA ASN A 41 -26.80 32.06 16.60
C ASN A 41 -25.65 32.93 16.04
N ARG A 42 -25.86 33.56 14.87
CA ARG A 42 -25.66 35.01 14.65
C ARG A 42 -26.11 35.42 13.24
N LYS A 43 -27.12 36.29 13.20
CA LYS A 43 -27.59 37.10 12.07
C LYS A 43 -27.06 38.55 12.22
N SER A 44 -27.14 39.29 11.11
CA SER A 44 -26.94 40.73 10.88
C SER A 44 -25.47 41.15 10.67
N ASN A 45 -25.07 41.89 9.63
CA ASN A 45 -25.76 42.90 8.83
C ASN A 45 -25.31 42.90 7.35
N ARG A 46 -26.26 43.24 6.46
CA ARG A 46 -26.12 43.64 5.05
C ARG A 46 -26.01 45.19 4.98
N PRO A 47 -25.56 45.84 3.88
CA PRO A 47 -26.40 45.95 2.67
C PRO A 47 -25.72 45.99 1.28
N ASN A 48 -26.56 45.65 0.30
CA ASN A 48 -26.69 46.07 -1.10
C ASN A 48 -25.45 46.23 -2.00
N ASN A 49 -25.41 45.42 -3.07
CA ASN A 49 -25.72 45.96 -4.39
C ASN A 49 -26.22 44.90 -5.40
N SER A 50 -27.06 45.39 -6.29
CA SER A 50 -27.87 44.76 -7.32
C SER A 50 -27.11 44.44 -8.62
N SER A 51 -27.44 43.31 -9.28
CA SER A 51 -27.63 43.26 -10.73
C SER A 51 -28.21 41.90 -11.19
N THR A 52 -29.45 41.97 -11.66
CA THR A 52 -30.05 41.31 -12.83
C THR A 52 -29.86 39.81 -13.09
N CYS A 53 -30.98 39.12 -12.99
CA CYS A 53 -31.32 37.87 -13.66
C CYS A 53 -31.27 38.04 -15.19
N ASP A 54 -30.77 37.03 -15.90
CA ASP A 54 -31.15 36.79 -17.29
C ASP A 54 -31.38 35.29 -17.50
N ALA A 55 -32.58 34.96 -17.94
CA ALA A 55 -33.03 33.62 -18.26
C ALA A 55 -33.20 33.54 -19.78
N THR A 56 -32.40 32.71 -20.45
CA THR A 56 -32.67 32.32 -21.83
C THR A 56 -32.58 30.80 -21.95
N THR A 57 -33.78 30.24 -22.10
CA THR A 57 -34.10 28.87 -22.47
C THR A 57 -33.64 28.58 -23.89
N THR A 58 -32.86 27.51 -24.07
CA THR A 58 -32.81 26.78 -25.35
C THR A 58 -32.79 25.28 -25.07
N CYS A 59 -33.94 24.63 -25.26
CA CYS A 59 -34.08 23.18 -25.24
C CYS A 59 -33.56 22.61 -26.56
N PHE A 60 -32.52 21.76 -26.51
CA PHE A 60 -32.21 20.83 -27.59
C PHE A 60 -32.76 19.45 -27.22
N LEU A 61 -33.80 19.04 -27.94
CA LEU A 61 -34.27 17.65 -28.00
C LEU A 61 -33.23 16.83 -28.76
N VAL A 62 -32.61 15.85 -28.09
CA VAL A 62 -31.85 14.78 -28.74
C VAL A 62 -32.55 13.47 -28.42
N ALA A 63 -32.87 12.72 -29.47
CA ALA A 63 -33.63 11.48 -29.46
C ALA A 63 -32.97 10.36 -28.61
N PRO A 64 -33.75 9.40 -28.08
CA PRO A 64 -33.19 8.28 -27.32
C PRO A 64 -32.47 7.29 -28.27
N PHE A 65 -31.16 7.16 -28.09
CA PHE A 65 -30.37 6.10 -28.71
C PHE A 65 -30.58 4.79 -27.92
N SER A 66 -31.01 3.73 -28.61
CA SER A 66 -31.21 2.40 -28.04
C SER A 66 -29.86 1.73 -27.75
N LEU A 67 -29.64 1.34 -26.48
CA LEU A 67 -28.39 0.78 -25.96
C LEU A 67 -28.27 -0.76 -26.10
N SER A 68 -28.99 -1.40 -27.03
CA SER A 68 -29.09 -2.86 -27.06
C SER A 68 -28.27 -3.58 -28.15
N GLN A 69 -27.19 -3.01 -28.69
CA GLN A 69 -26.48 -3.63 -29.84
C GLN A 69 -24.95 -3.72 -29.79
N LEU A 70 -24.31 -3.70 -28.61
CA LEU A 70 -22.86 -3.93 -28.54
C LEU A 70 -22.43 -4.81 -27.37
N TYR A 71 -22.85 -6.08 -27.35
CA TYR A 71 -22.13 -7.13 -26.61
C TYR A 71 -22.29 -8.48 -27.33
N PRO A 72 -21.22 -9.08 -27.87
CA PRO A 72 -21.22 -10.50 -28.16
C PRO A 72 -21.11 -11.28 -26.84
N THR A 73 -22.11 -12.14 -26.61
CA THR A 73 -22.09 -13.23 -25.63
C THR A 73 -21.03 -14.26 -25.97
N THR A 74 -20.03 -14.42 -25.09
CA THR A 74 -19.42 -15.71 -24.73
C THR A 74 -18.63 -15.53 -23.44
N HIS A 75 -19.27 -15.80 -22.30
CA HIS A 75 -18.54 -16.10 -21.06
C HIS A 75 -18.09 -17.56 -21.13
N GLN A 76 -16.84 -17.81 -21.55
CA GLN A 76 -16.15 -19.02 -21.13
C GLN A 76 -15.79 -18.83 -19.66
N ALA A 77 -16.22 -19.76 -18.81
CA ALA A 77 -15.79 -19.81 -17.41
C ALA A 77 -14.28 -20.09 -17.40
N MET A 78 -13.49 -19.08 -17.07
CA MET A 78 -12.04 -19.19 -16.96
C MET A 78 -11.71 -19.84 -15.62
N THR A 79 -11.10 -21.02 -15.68
CA THR A 79 -10.54 -21.70 -14.53
C THR A 79 -9.37 -20.86 -13.99
N PRO A 80 -9.37 -20.42 -12.72
CA PRO A 80 -8.30 -19.58 -12.20
C PRO A 80 -6.97 -20.32 -12.23
N THR A 81 -5.95 -19.72 -12.84
CA THR A 81 -4.58 -20.24 -12.86
C THR A 81 -3.96 -20.10 -11.46
N VAL A 82 -3.84 -21.23 -10.77
CA VAL A 82 -3.31 -21.29 -9.41
C VAL A 82 -1.79 -21.46 -9.42
N SER A 83 -1.08 -20.45 -8.92
CA SER A 83 0.35 -20.52 -8.58
C SER A 83 0.60 -21.05 -7.16
N ARG A 84 1.74 -21.70 -6.93
CA ARG A 84 2.15 -22.38 -5.68
C ARG A 84 2.46 -21.47 -4.51
N THR A 85 2.68 -20.17 -4.70
CA THR A 85 3.06 -19.23 -3.63
C THR A 85 1.88 -18.83 -2.73
N ALA A 86 0.64 -19.06 -3.17
CA ALA A 86 -0.57 -18.86 -2.37
C ALA A 86 -1.24 -20.22 -2.12
N ARG A 87 -0.67 -21.01 -1.21
CA ARG A 87 -1.22 -22.32 -0.82
C ARG A 87 -1.41 -22.42 0.70
N ASP A 88 -2.54 -22.98 1.11
CA ASP A 88 -2.71 -23.52 2.47
C ASP A 88 -2.74 -25.04 2.39
N LYS A 89 -1.81 -25.73 3.08
CA LYS A 89 -1.69 -27.20 3.07
C LYS A 89 -1.69 -27.84 1.67
N GLY A 90 -1.12 -27.15 0.68
CA GLY A 90 -1.03 -27.60 -0.71
C GLY A 90 -2.21 -27.22 -1.61
N THR A 91 -3.28 -26.62 -1.07
CA THR A 91 -4.46 -26.17 -1.82
C THR A 91 -4.29 -24.73 -2.30
N ALA A 92 -4.62 -24.51 -3.57
CA ALA A 92 -4.80 -23.21 -4.20
C ALA A 92 -5.62 -22.21 -3.37
N LEU A 93 -5.09 -21.03 -3.10
CA LEU A 93 -5.92 -19.93 -2.59
C LEU A 93 -6.46 -19.12 -3.78
N VAL A 94 -7.72 -19.34 -4.12
CA VAL A 94 -8.47 -18.53 -5.11
C VAL A 94 -8.80 -17.17 -4.49
N GLY A 95 -8.63 -16.08 -5.23
CA GLY A 95 -8.91 -14.72 -4.75
C GLY A 95 -7.80 -14.08 -3.90
N VAL A 96 -6.58 -14.62 -3.91
CA VAL A 96 -5.43 -13.98 -3.26
C VAL A 96 -4.80 -12.94 -4.18
N PRO A 97 -4.61 -11.70 -3.71
CA PRO A 97 -4.07 -10.62 -4.53
C PRO A 97 -2.66 -10.88 -5.03
N ASN A 98 -2.43 -10.60 -6.32
CA ASN A 98 -1.09 -10.59 -6.90
C ASN A 98 -0.29 -9.36 -6.46
N VAL A 99 0.96 -9.60 -6.11
CA VAL A 99 1.94 -8.57 -5.76
C VAL A 99 3.05 -8.52 -6.80
N ALA A 100 3.23 -7.35 -7.40
CA ALA A 100 4.42 -7.01 -8.15
C ALA A 100 5.37 -6.18 -7.27
N LEU A 101 6.66 -6.51 -7.21
CA LEU A 101 7.67 -5.68 -6.54
C LEU A 101 8.61 -5.02 -7.54
N ILE A 102 8.72 -3.70 -7.47
CA ILE A 102 9.62 -2.90 -8.30
C ILE A 102 10.75 -2.36 -7.41
N GLY A 103 11.98 -2.75 -7.69
CA GLY A 103 13.16 -2.52 -6.86
C GLY A 103 13.50 -3.76 -6.04
N LEU A 104 14.69 -4.30 -6.28
CA LEU A 104 15.27 -5.50 -5.66
C LEU A 104 16.49 -5.15 -4.79
N GLY A 105 16.43 -3.98 -4.16
CA GLY A 105 17.44 -3.54 -3.20
C GLY A 105 17.39 -4.31 -1.87
N ALA A 106 18.20 -3.87 -0.92
CA ALA A 106 18.40 -4.54 0.36
C ALA A 106 17.09 -4.82 1.13
N ILE A 107 16.20 -3.83 1.25
CA ILE A 107 14.93 -4.00 1.99
C ILE A 107 13.91 -4.88 1.26
N SER A 108 14.00 -4.94 -0.08
CA SER A 108 13.06 -5.71 -0.90
C SER A 108 13.40 -7.20 -0.83
N SER A 109 14.67 -7.56 -1.09
CA SER A 109 15.10 -8.95 -1.22
C SER A 109 16.47 -9.24 -0.60
N GLY A 110 17.27 -8.20 -0.30
CA GLY A 110 18.68 -8.38 0.05
C GLY A 110 18.96 -8.71 1.52
N TYR A 111 18.18 -8.20 2.47
CA TYR A 111 18.46 -8.35 3.91
C TYR A 111 18.03 -9.70 4.50
N GLY A 112 17.06 -10.37 3.89
CA GLY A 112 16.62 -11.70 4.31
C GLY A 112 17.12 -12.80 3.37
N SER A 113 16.73 -14.03 3.70
CA SER A 113 17.02 -15.26 2.96
C SER A 113 15.81 -16.22 3.03
N PRO A 114 15.65 -17.17 2.09
CA PRO A 114 14.52 -18.10 2.09
C PRO A 114 14.39 -18.96 3.35
N ASP A 115 15.52 -19.33 3.97
CA ASP A 115 15.55 -20.27 5.11
C ASP A 115 15.32 -19.60 6.47
N GLU A 116 15.21 -18.26 6.50
CA GLU A 116 14.98 -17.51 7.73
C GLU A 116 13.51 -17.60 8.15
N ALA A 117 13.25 -17.91 9.42
CA ALA A 117 11.88 -17.98 9.95
C ALA A 117 11.16 -16.61 9.99
N ALA A 118 11.93 -15.51 9.98
CA ALA A 118 11.41 -14.15 9.96
C ALA A 118 12.34 -13.24 9.13
N PRO A 119 12.36 -13.40 7.79
CA PRO A 119 13.32 -12.67 6.96
C PRO A 119 13.03 -11.17 6.98
N TYR A 120 14.08 -10.37 7.18
CA TYR A 120 13.96 -8.91 7.25
C TYR A 120 13.90 -8.25 5.87
N CYS A 121 12.98 -8.71 5.01
CA CYS A 121 12.75 -8.13 3.68
C CYS A 121 11.32 -8.40 3.17
N HIS A 122 10.89 -7.65 2.15
CA HIS A 122 9.54 -7.76 1.59
C HIS A 122 9.26 -9.11 0.93
N VAL A 123 10.21 -9.64 0.16
CA VAL A 123 10.08 -10.97 -0.48
C VAL A 123 9.87 -12.05 0.58
N GLY A 124 10.67 -12.03 1.64
CA GLY A 124 10.52 -12.97 2.75
C GLY A 124 9.19 -12.81 3.48
N GLY A 125 8.75 -11.59 3.75
CA GLY A 125 7.44 -11.33 4.34
C GLY A 125 6.28 -11.83 3.47
N LEU A 126 6.38 -11.67 2.15
CA LEU A 126 5.39 -12.17 1.20
C LEU A 126 5.34 -13.70 1.15
N LEU A 127 6.49 -14.38 1.20
CA LEU A 127 6.53 -15.85 1.24
C LEU A 127 5.85 -16.44 2.48
N HIS A 128 5.85 -15.71 3.59
CA HIS A 128 5.18 -16.12 4.83
C HIS A 128 3.70 -15.68 4.88
N SER A 129 3.22 -14.94 3.88
CA SER A 129 1.85 -14.44 3.84
C SER A 129 0.92 -15.40 3.11
N LYS A 130 -0.19 -15.78 3.75
CA LYS A 130 -1.31 -16.47 3.09
C LYS A 130 -2.33 -15.51 2.45
N ARG A 131 -2.07 -14.20 2.53
CA ARG A 131 -3.01 -13.16 2.10
C ARG A 131 -2.57 -12.43 0.84
N LEU A 132 -1.36 -12.69 0.35
CA LEU A 132 -0.77 -12.03 -0.80
C LEU A 132 0.08 -13.05 -1.56
N ARG A 133 0.17 -12.88 -2.87
CA ARG A 133 0.95 -13.75 -3.76
C ARG A 133 2.05 -12.95 -4.40
N LEU A 134 3.33 -13.24 -4.10
CA LEU A 134 4.42 -12.67 -4.91
C LEU A 134 4.32 -13.25 -6.32
N HIS A 135 4.11 -12.38 -7.29
CA HIS A 135 3.78 -12.74 -8.66
C HIS A 135 4.89 -12.37 -9.64
N SER A 136 5.41 -11.16 -9.51
CA SER A 136 6.48 -10.65 -10.37
C SER A 136 7.38 -9.69 -9.62
N VAL A 137 8.62 -9.56 -10.10
CA VAL A 137 9.59 -8.58 -9.62
C VAL A 137 10.25 -7.86 -10.78
N ALA A 138 10.73 -6.64 -10.54
CA ALA A 138 11.51 -5.88 -11.51
C ALA A 138 12.61 -5.07 -10.84
N ASP A 139 13.75 -4.94 -11.51
CA ASP A 139 14.78 -3.96 -11.15
C ASP A 139 15.61 -3.61 -12.40
N VAL A 140 15.97 -2.34 -12.58
CA VAL A 140 16.81 -1.86 -13.71
C VAL A 140 18.24 -2.39 -13.64
N SER A 141 18.74 -2.69 -12.44
CA SER A 141 20.06 -3.23 -12.19
C SER A 141 20.10 -4.73 -12.49
N ALA A 142 20.81 -5.12 -13.55
CA ALA A 142 21.07 -6.54 -13.83
C ALA A 142 21.71 -7.27 -12.64
N PRO A 143 22.74 -6.72 -11.97
CA PRO A 143 23.29 -7.33 -10.75
C PRO A 143 22.26 -7.58 -9.63
N ALA A 144 21.26 -6.70 -9.48
CA ALA A 144 20.21 -6.90 -8.47
C ALA A 144 19.27 -8.05 -8.84
N ARG A 145 18.93 -8.19 -10.14
CA ARG A 145 18.14 -9.32 -10.65
C ARG A 145 18.91 -10.64 -10.52
N ASP A 146 20.20 -10.65 -10.84
CA ASP A 146 21.05 -11.84 -10.73
C ASP A 146 21.18 -12.27 -9.26
N ALA A 147 21.41 -11.32 -8.35
CA ALA A 147 21.45 -11.59 -6.91
C ALA A 147 20.11 -12.10 -6.38
N PHE A 148 18.99 -11.57 -6.88
CA PHE A 148 17.66 -12.08 -6.55
C PHE A 148 17.47 -13.52 -7.03
N ALA A 149 17.78 -13.82 -8.29
CA ALA A 149 17.64 -15.15 -8.87
C ALA A 149 18.51 -16.17 -8.13
N ALA A 150 19.76 -15.83 -7.83
CA ALA A 150 20.68 -16.70 -7.10
C ALA A 150 20.24 -16.99 -5.67
N LYS A 151 19.65 -15.99 -4.98
CA LYS A 151 19.24 -16.12 -3.58
C LYS A 151 17.85 -16.75 -3.42
N TRP A 152 16.90 -16.37 -4.25
CA TRP A 152 15.49 -16.70 -4.06
C TRP A 152 14.96 -17.69 -5.09
N GLY A 153 15.65 -17.93 -6.21
CA GLY A 153 15.13 -18.64 -7.39
C GLY A 153 14.42 -19.96 -7.08
N ASP A 154 14.98 -20.79 -6.20
CA ASP A 154 14.35 -22.06 -5.81
C ASP A 154 13.08 -21.86 -4.99
N ALA A 155 13.08 -20.88 -4.08
CA ALA A 155 11.95 -20.55 -3.21
C ALA A 155 10.82 -19.81 -3.94
N VAL A 156 11.13 -19.14 -5.06
CA VAL A 156 10.16 -18.36 -5.87
C VAL A 156 10.21 -18.74 -7.35
N SER A 157 10.33 -20.02 -7.67
CA SER A 157 10.52 -20.52 -9.05
C SER A 157 9.44 -20.11 -10.07
N GLU A 158 8.26 -19.69 -9.61
CA GLU A 158 7.16 -19.22 -10.47
C GLU A 158 7.13 -17.68 -10.64
N VAL A 159 7.98 -16.95 -9.92
CA VAL A 159 8.01 -15.47 -9.95
C VAL A 159 8.73 -14.98 -11.19
N ARG A 160 8.03 -14.17 -11.99
CA ARG A 160 8.59 -13.55 -13.19
C ARG A 160 9.52 -12.40 -12.83
N VAL A 161 10.68 -12.34 -13.47
CA VAL A 161 11.70 -11.31 -13.25
C VAL A 161 11.83 -10.44 -14.50
N PHE A 162 11.63 -9.13 -14.34
CA PHE A 162 11.64 -8.15 -15.43
C PHE A 162 12.77 -7.13 -15.28
N GLN A 163 13.20 -6.50 -16.38
CA GLN A 163 14.26 -5.50 -16.39
C GLN A 163 13.81 -4.15 -15.82
N GLY A 164 12.52 -3.87 -15.69
CA GLY A 164 12.08 -2.59 -15.15
C GLY A 164 10.58 -2.49 -14.94
N ALA A 165 10.15 -1.38 -14.33
CA ALA A 165 8.76 -1.10 -14.02
C ALA A 165 7.87 -1.20 -15.26
N LYS A 166 8.24 -0.52 -16.35
CA LYS A 166 7.48 -0.53 -17.59
C LYS A 166 7.23 -1.94 -18.15
N GLU A 167 8.28 -2.74 -18.29
CA GLU A 167 8.17 -4.11 -18.81
C GLU A 167 7.27 -4.99 -17.92
N LEU A 168 7.45 -4.89 -16.61
CA LEU A 168 6.60 -5.59 -15.65
C LEU A 168 5.13 -5.18 -15.80
N LEU A 169 4.84 -3.87 -15.85
CA LEU A 169 3.47 -3.37 -15.98
C LEU A 169 2.86 -3.79 -17.34
N ASP A 170 3.64 -3.76 -18.42
CA ASP A 170 3.23 -4.20 -19.77
C ASP A 170 2.95 -5.70 -19.86
N SER A 171 3.52 -6.50 -18.96
CA SER A 171 3.23 -7.94 -18.88
C SER A 171 1.87 -8.30 -18.26
N ALA A 172 1.19 -7.33 -17.63
CA ALA A 172 -0.09 -7.57 -16.97
C ALA A 172 -1.19 -7.89 -17.99
N ILE A 173 -1.97 -8.93 -17.70
CA ILE A 173 -3.12 -9.36 -18.50
C ILE A 173 -4.38 -9.42 -17.61
N PRO A 174 -5.59 -9.32 -18.18
CA PRO A 174 -6.83 -9.27 -17.40
C PRO A 174 -7.03 -10.42 -16.39
N ASP A 175 -6.55 -11.62 -16.73
CA ASP A 175 -6.70 -12.81 -15.87
C ASP A 175 -5.65 -12.91 -14.77
N GLU A 176 -4.59 -12.11 -14.87
CA GLU A 176 -3.49 -12.05 -13.91
C GLU A 176 -3.18 -10.58 -13.56
N PRO A 177 -4.13 -9.86 -12.93
CA PRO A 177 -3.96 -8.45 -12.59
C PRO A 177 -2.83 -8.29 -11.56
N LEU A 178 -2.21 -7.12 -11.52
CA LEU A 178 -1.21 -6.74 -10.52
C LEU A 178 -1.88 -5.92 -9.41
N GLU A 179 -2.72 -6.57 -8.62
CA GLU A 179 -3.63 -5.91 -7.67
C GLU A 179 -2.92 -5.06 -6.62
N VAL A 180 -1.72 -5.47 -6.22
CA VAL A 180 -0.84 -4.72 -5.32
C VAL A 180 0.52 -4.52 -5.99
N VAL A 181 1.02 -3.28 -5.98
CA VAL A 181 2.37 -2.98 -6.47
C VAL A 181 3.22 -2.42 -5.33
N GLY A 182 4.32 -3.09 -5.02
CA GLY A 182 5.34 -2.59 -4.09
C GLY A 182 6.40 -1.77 -4.84
N VAL A 183 6.60 -0.52 -4.45
CA VAL A 183 7.64 0.36 -5.00
C VAL A 183 8.76 0.52 -3.99
N CYS A 184 9.87 -0.16 -4.25
CA CYS A 184 11.04 -0.33 -3.39
C CYS A 184 12.34 0.12 -4.09
N VAL A 185 12.23 1.08 -5.02
CA VAL A 185 13.39 1.67 -5.70
C VAL A 185 14.12 2.67 -4.78
N ARG A 186 15.19 3.31 -5.26
CA ARG A 186 15.85 4.37 -4.47
C ARG A 186 14.96 5.62 -4.45
N GLY A 187 14.96 6.34 -3.32
CA GLY A 187 14.10 7.51 -3.07
C GLY A 187 13.95 8.51 -4.23
N PRO A 188 15.04 8.95 -4.90
CA PRO A 188 14.94 9.88 -6.03
C PRO A 188 14.12 9.38 -7.23
N TYR A 189 13.84 8.08 -7.32
CA TYR A 189 13.04 7.49 -8.41
C TYR A 189 11.62 7.14 -7.98
N HIS A 190 11.26 7.33 -6.70
CA HIS A 190 9.91 7.00 -6.24
C HIS A 190 8.85 7.77 -7.01
N PHE A 191 9.01 9.08 -7.18
CA PHE A 191 8.02 9.90 -7.88
C PHE A 191 7.75 9.39 -9.30
N GLN A 192 8.80 9.18 -10.09
CA GLN A 192 8.66 8.68 -11.46
C GLN A 192 8.00 7.29 -11.50
N VAL A 193 8.50 6.32 -10.72
CA VAL A 193 7.98 4.95 -10.74
C VAL A 193 6.54 4.88 -10.22
N MET A 194 6.21 5.67 -9.19
CA MET A 194 4.84 5.78 -8.67
C MET A 194 3.89 6.30 -9.74
N ARG A 195 4.28 7.32 -10.51
CA ARG A 195 3.47 7.81 -11.63
C ARG A 195 3.25 6.74 -12.68
N GLU A 196 4.30 6.03 -13.10
CA GLU A 196 4.19 4.92 -14.07
C GLU A 196 3.19 3.85 -13.60
N VAL A 197 3.25 3.47 -12.31
CA VAL A 197 2.32 2.50 -11.72
C VAL A 197 0.88 3.03 -11.69
N LEU A 198 0.68 4.28 -11.29
CA LEU A 198 -0.64 4.90 -11.19
C LEU A 198 -1.29 5.11 -12.58
N GLU A 199 -0.51 5.53 -13.57
CA GLU A 199 -0.97 5.68 -14.95
C GLU A 199 -1.33 4.32 -15.57
N ALA A 200 -0.61 3.25 -15.19
CA ALA A 200 -0.91 1.88 -15.63
C ALA A 200 -2.04 1.20 -14.83
N ALA A 201 -2.45 1.74 -13.67
CA ALA A 201 -3.36 1.07 -12.74
C ALA A 201 -4.67 0.57 -13.37
N PRO A 202 -5.38 1.35 -14.23
CA PRO A 202 -6.62 0.89 -14.85
C PRO A 202 -6.46 -0.36 -15.72
N ARG A 203 -5.30 -0.52 -16.37
CA ARG A 203 -5.03 -1.65 -17.27
C ARG A 203 -4.36 -2.83 -16.56
N THR A 204 -3.64 -2.59 -15.48
CA THR A 204 -3.00 -3.65 -14.68
C THR A 204 -3.92 -4.20 -13.60
N GLY A 205 -5.04 -3.54 -13.30
CA GLY A 205 -5.92 -3.90 -12.18
C GLY A 205 -5.34 -3.53 -10.81
N THR A 206 -4.37 -2.61 -10.77
CA THR A 206 -3.76 -2.16 -9.51
C THR A 206 -4.78 -1.41 -8.68
N ARG A 207 -4.98 -1.83 -7.43
CA ARG A 207 -5.86 -1.15 -6.46
C ARG A 207 -5.11 -0.64 -5.23
N ALA A 208 -3.91 -1.12 -4.98
CA ALA A 208 -3.10 -0.69 -3.86
C ALA A 208 -1.61 -0.59 -4.23
N ILE A 209 -0.93 0.41 -3.66
CA ILE A 209 0.51 0.59 -3.77
C ILE A 209 1.12 0.58 -2.38
N PHE A 210 2.15 -0.23 -2.20
CA PHE A 210 3.01 -0.26 -1.03
C PHE A 210 4.32 0.45 -1.35
N LEU A 211 4.53 1.64 -0.83
CA LEU A 211 5.66 2.51 -1.16
C LEU A 211 6.72 2.49 -0.05
N GLU A 212 7.98 2.23 -0.38
CA GLU A 212 9.07 2.36 0.56
C GLU A 212 9.31 3.81 1.01
N LYS A 213 9.87 3.96 2.22
CA LYS A 213 10.14 5.28 2.82
C LYS A 213 11.55 5.78 2.50
N PRO A 214 11.75 7.10 2.30
CA PRO A 214 10.74 8.16 2.31
C PRO A 214 9.90 8.17 1.01
N PRO A 215 8.64 8.62 1.04
CA PRO A 215 7.74 8.46 -0.11
C PRO A 215 8.19 9.21 -1.36
N THR A 216 8.64 10.46 -1.23
CA THR A 216 9.08 11.33 -2.34
C THR A 216 10.21 12.25 -1.90
N CYS A 217 10.76 13.05 -2.82
CA CYS A 217 11.78 14.05 -2.53
C CYS A 217 11.19 15.43 -2.15
N SER A 218 9.89 15.62 -2.32
CA SER A 218 9.19 16.83 -1.86
C SER A 218 7.73 16.56 -1.50
N LEU A 219 7.12 17.47 -0.73
CA LEU A 219 5.69 17.42 -0.43
C LEU A 219 4.85 17.63 -1.70
N ALA A 220 5.28 18.53 -2.61
CA ALA A 220 4.58 18.77 -3.87
C ALA A 220 4.47 17.51 -4.74
N GLU A 221 5.54 16.72 -4.82
CA GLU A 221 5.51 15.40 -5.49
C GLU A 221 4.49 14.46 -4.83
N MET A 222 4.42 14.45 -3.49
CA MET A 222 3.47 13.59 -2.77
C MET A 222 2.02 14.05 -2.97
N ASP A 223 1.77 15.35 -3.01
CA ASP A 223 0.45 15.92 -3.29
C ASP A 223 -0.05 15.52 -4.69
N GLU A 224 0.83 15.58 -5.69
CA GLU A 224 0.52 15.16 -7.05
C GLU A 224 0.21 13.65 -7.13
N LEU A 225 1.04 12.81 -6.51
CA LEU A 225 0.79 11.37 -6.46
C LEU A 225 -0.51 11.04 -5.72
N SER A 226 -0.83 11.76 -4.65
CA SER A 226 -2.06 11.58 -3.88
C SER A 226 -3.30 11.95 -4.71
N PHE A 227 -3.23 13.06 -5.44
CA PHE A 227 -4.28 13.47 -6.36
C PHE A 227 -4.49 12.40 -7.45
N LEU A 228 -3.42 11.97 -8.11
CA LEU A 228 -3.49 10.95 -9.15
C LEU A 228 -4.04 9.61 -8.63
N ALA A 229 -3.59 9.17 -7.45
CA ALA A 229 -4.08 7.94 -6.83
C ALA A 229 -5.58 8.01 -6.50
N SER A 230 -6.05 9.15 -6.00
CA SER A 230 -7.49 9.38 -5.77
C SER A 230 -8.29 9.29 -7.07
N GLN A 231 -7.78 9.86 -8.17
CA GLN A 231 -8.46 9.81 -9.47
C GLN A 231 -8.56 8.38 -10.02
N GLN A 232 -7.57 7.54 -9.73
CA GLN A 232 -7.53 6.14 -10.17
C GLN A 232 -8.17 5.16 -9.17
N GLY A 233 -8.64 5.63 -8.01
CA GLY A 233 -9.16 4.76 -6.95
C GLY A 233 -8.11 3.83 -6.33
N VAL A 234 -6.83 4.22 -6.39
CA VAL A 234 -5.70 3.43 -5.88
C VAL A 234 -5.34 3.89 -4.47
N SER A 235 -5.24 2.96 -3.52
CA SER A 235 -4.78 3.26 -2.17
C SER A 235 -3.25 3.25 -2.09
N ILE A 236 -2.63 4.30 -1.54
CA ILE A 236 -1.20 4.32 -1.27
C ILE A 236 -0.96 4.11 0.23
N THR A 237 -0.10 3.16 0.58
CA THR A 237 0.46 3.03 1.92
C THR A 237 1.98 3.17 1.87
N VAL A 238 2.56 3.84 2.87
CA VAL A 238 4.01 4.00 2.98
C VAL A 238 4.53 3.02 4.04
N SER A 239 5.68 2.42 3.78
CA SER A 239 6.36 1.41 4.60
C SER A 239 6.90 1.97 5.93
N TYR A 240 6.00 2.45 6.78
CA TYR A 240 6.28 2.83 8.17
C TYR A 240 6.07 1.64 9.11
N SER A 241 6.68 0.49 8.78
CA SER A 241 6.46 -0.80 9.45
C SER A 241 6.62 -0.76 10.98
N ARG A 242 7.43 0.17 11.51
CA ARG A 242 7.58 0.39 12.95
C ARG A 242 6.30 0.77 13.69
N HIS A 243 5.30 1.33 13.00
CA HIS A 243 3.98 1.62 13.62
C HIS A 243 3.26 0.34 14.08
N TRP A 244 3.63 -0.82 13.55
CA TRP A 244 3.08 -2.13 13.93
C TRP A 244 4.00 -2.91 14.87
N ALA A 245 5.09 -2.31 15.37
CA ALA A 245 5.94 -2.97 16.35
C ALA A 245 5.17 -3.18 17.66
N PRO A 246 5.25 -4.37 18.31
CA PRO A 246 4.44 -4.67 19.48
C PRO A 246 4.55 -3.64 20.62
N HIS A 247 5.73 -3.06 20.82
CA HIS A 247 5.95 -2.02 21.83
C HIS A 247 5.30 -0.68 21.46
N VAL A 248 5.24 -0.32 20.17
CA VAL A 248 4.54 0.89 19.71
C VAL A 248 3.03 0.73 19.86
N LEU A 249 2.49 -0.44 19.50
CA LEU A 249 1.08 -0.77 19.69
C LEU A 249 0.69 -0.84 21.17
N HIS A 250 1.60 -1.35 22.02
CA HIS A 250 1.39 -1.33 23.47
C HIS A 250 1.34 0.11 24.00
N LEU A 251 2.30 0.95 23.60
CA LEU A 251 2.33 2.36 23.98
C LEU A 251 1.05 3.09 23.53
N GLU A 252 0.61 2.87 22.29
CA GLU A 252 -0.66 3.39 21.77
C GLU A 252 -1.85 2.98 22.65
N SER A 253 -1.90 1.72 23.07
CA SER A 253 -2.94 1.22 23.97
C SER A 253 -2.94 1.91 25.33
N LEU A 254 -1.76 2.15 25.92
CA LEU A 254 -1.64 2.86 27.19
C LEU A 254 -2.17 4.30 27.09
N VAL A 255 -1.77 5.04 26.05
CA VAL A 255 -2.26 6.41 25.78
C VAL A 255 -3.76 6.42 25.53
N ARG A 256 -4.26 5.53 24.67
CA ARG A 256 -5.69 5.46 24.30
C ARG A 256 -6.58 5.17 25.50
N ASN A 257 -6.09 4.40 26.46
CA ASN A 257 -6.81 4.04 27.67
C ASN A 257 -6.56 5.02 28.84
N GLY A 258 -5.82 6.11 28.63
CA GLY A 258 -5.56 7.14 29.65
C GLY A 258 -4.69 6.65 30.80
N LEU A 259 -3.84 5.65 30.57
CA LEU A 259 -2.91 5.13 31.57
C LEU A 259 -1.63 5.98 31.65
N ILE A 260 -1.34 6.74 30.60
CA ILE A 260 -0.27 7.75 30.49
C ILE A 260 -0.74 8.94 29.65
#